data_AF-A0ABD2P4W8-F1
#
_entry.id   AF-A0ABD2P4W8-F1
#
_cell.length_a   1.000
_cell.length_b   1.000
_cell.length_c   1.000
_cell.angle_alpha   90.00
_cell.angle_beta   90.00
_cell.angle_gamma   90.00
#
_symmetry.space_group_name_H-M   'P 1'
#
loop_
_entity.id
_entity.type
_entity.pdbx_description
1 polymer ?
#
loop_
_entity_poly.entity_id
_entity_poly.type
_entity_poly.pdbx_seq_one_letter_code
_entity_poly.pdbx_strand_id
1 'polypeptide(L)'
;MRVYEAMVKSSLLYGSETWRLTERFKSRLKAVEIDVLKRSSRTSRREHVPNEVIKKGMGVEDNISKDIERKQLVQAREAHGRLQATQKSSIVVTEYSQEKRKAQTRVGTYHP
;
A
#
# COMPACT_ATOMS: atom_id res chain seq x y z
N MET A 1 -10.36 17.69 -14.26
CA MET A 1 -10.07 16.35 -13.71
C MET A 1 -9.87 16.29 -12.19
N ARG A 2 -9.97 17.40 -11.44
CA ARG A 2 -9.70 17.41 -9.99
C ARG A 2 -10.69 16.59 -9.16
N VAL A 3 -11.94 16.45 -9.59
CA VAL A 3 -12.98 15.73 -8.83
C VAL A 3 -12.74 14.21 -8.81
N TYR A 4 -12.33 13.63 -9.95
CA TYR A 4 -11.96 12.21 -10.04
C TYR A 4 -10.78 11.90 -9.11
N GLU A 5 -9.74 12.71 -9.15
CA GLU A 5 -8.55 12.54 -8.31
C GLU A 5 -8.85 12.75 -6.83
N ALA A 6 -9.53 13.84 -6.49
CA ALA A 6 -9.74 14.24 -5.10
C ALA A 6 -10.76 13.38 -4.36
N MET A 7 -11.80 12.87 -5.03
CA MET A 7 -12.89 12.14 -4.38
C MET A 7 -12.88 10.64 -4.70
N VAL A 8 -12.78 10.28 -5.98
CA VAL A 8 -12.90 8.87 -6.40
C VAL A 8 -11.60 8.14 -6.17
N LYS A 9 -10.48 8.68 -6.66
CA LYS A 9 -9.16 8.07 -6.51
C LYS A 9 -8.76 8.00 -5.02
N SER A 10 -8.94 9.07 -4.25
CA SER A 10 -8.66 9.06 -2.80
C SER A 10 -9.45 7.99 -2.04
N SER A 11 -10.77 7.88 -2.27
CA SER A 11 -11.63 6.90 -1.62
C SER A 11 -11.23 5.46 -1.96
N LEU A 12 -10.91 5.21 -3.23
CA LEU A 12 -10.48 3.89 -3.70
C LEU A 12 -9.08 3.50 -3.19
N LEU A 13 -8.14 4.46 -3.11
CA LEU A 13 -6.84 4.23 -2.50
C LEU A 13 -6.92 3.98 -1.00
N TYR A 14 -7.82 4.67 -0.29
CA TYR A 14 -8.04 4.41 1.14
C TYR A 14 -8.63 3.02 1.37
N GLY A 15 -9.70 2.67 0.65
CA GLY A 15 -10.30 1.33 0.76
C GLY A 15 -9.31 0.21 0.43
N SER A 16 -8.35 0.47 -0.45
CA SER A 16 -7.30 -0.50 -0.77
C SER A 16 -6.35 -0.79 0.38
N GLU A 17 -6.14 0.12 1.33
CA GLU A 17 -5.27 -0.12 2.50
C GLU A 17 -5.84 -1.22 3.39
N THR A 18 -7.17 -1.30 3.46
CA THR A 18 -7.89 -2.20 4.35
C THR A 18 -8.27 -3.53 3.68
N TRP A 19 -8.39 -3.56 2.35
CA TRP A 19 -8.89 -4.72 1.61
C TRP A 19 -7.83 -5.41 0.74
N ARG A 20 -7.88 -6.75 0.68
CA ARG A 20 -7.04 -7.54 -0.23
C ARG A 20 -7.44 -7.29 -1.68
N LEU A 21 -6.47 -6.91 -2.52
CA LEU A 21 -6.68 -6.76 -3.97
C LEU A 21 -6.79 -8.11 -4.67
N THR A 22 -8.00 -8.63 -4.76
CA THR A 22 -8.30 -9.78 -5.63
C THR A 22 -8.50 -9.32 -7.08
N GLU A 23 -8.28 -10.21 -8.06
CA GLU A 23 -8.53 -9.90 -9.49
C GLU A 23 -9.99 -9.49 -9.76
N ARG A 24 -10.94 -10.05 -9.00
CA ARG A 24 -12.34 -9.63 -9.03
C ARG A 24 -12.50 -8.16 -8.61
N PHE A 25 -11.79 -7.72 -7.58
CA PHE A 25 -11.83 -6.33 -7.14
C PHE A 25 -11.15 -5.40 -8.15
N LYS A 26 -10.01 -5.79 -8.73
CA LYS A 26 -9.35 -5.04 -9.82
C LYS A 26 -10.27 -4.84 -11.03
N SER A 27 -11.02 -5.87 -11.40
CA SER A 27 -12.01 -5.80 -12.48
C SER A 27 -13.13 -4.80 -12.17
N ARG A 28 -13.64 -4.80 -10.93
CA ARG A 28 -14.65 -3.82 -10.48
C ARG A 28 -14.09 -2.40 -10.45
N LEU A 29 -12.86 -2.21 -9.97
CA LEU A 29 -12.19 -0.90 -9.96
C LEU A 29 -12.05 -0.32 -11.37
N LYS A 30 -11.61 -1.13 -12.33
CA LYS A 30 -11.54 -0.73 -13.75
C LYS A 30 -12.90 -0.35 -14.30
N ALA A 31 -13.95 -1.10 -13.98
CA ALA A 31 -15.30 -0.79 -14.44
C ALA A 31 -15.81 0.55 -13.87
N VAL A 32 -15.58 0.81 -12.58
CA VAL A 32 -15.95 2.07 -11.92
C VAL A 32 -15.17 3.25 -12.50
N GLU A 33 -13.86 3.10 -12.70
CA GLU A 33 -13.02 4.12 -13.32
C GLU A 33 -13.56 4.52 -14.70
N ILE A 34 -13.82 3.55 -15.56
CA ILE A 34 -14.38 3.81 -16.90
C ILE A 34 -15.78 4.45 -16.83
N ASP A 35 -16.65 4.01 -15.91
CA ASP A 35 -17.98 4.58 -15.74
C ASP A 35 -17.92 6.06 -15.31
N VAL A 36 -17.06 6.40 -14.35
CA VAL A 36 -16.85 7.78 -13.91
C VAL A 36 -16.28 8.64 -15.03
N LEU A 37 -15.31 8.12 -15.78
CA LEU A 37 -14.73 8.84 -16.91
C LEU A 37 -15.77 9.12 -18.00
N LYS A 38 -16.59 8.13 -18.37
CA LYS A 38 -17.68 8.28 -19.36
C LYS A 38 -18.71 9.31 -18.94
N ARG A 39 -19.12 9.30 -17.65
CA ARG A 39 -20.05 10.30 -17.11
C ARG A 39 -19.43 11.69 -17.11
N SER A 40 -18.15 11.79 -16.77
CA SER A 40 -17.43 13.07 -16.74
C SER A 40 -17.19 13.64 -18.13
N SER A 41 -16.95 12.78 -19.14
CA SER A 41 -16.80 13.17 -20.54
C SER A 41 -18.13 13.34 -21.27
N ARG A 42 -19.26 13.12 -20.59
CA ARG A 42 -20.64 13.14 -21.14
C ARG A 42 -20.82 12.23 -22.36
N THR A 43 -20.02 11.18 -22.45
CA THR A 43 -20.02 10.25 -23.57
C THR A 43 -21.09 9.18 -23.35
N SER A 44 -22.05 9.09 -24.25
CA SER A 44 -23.07 8.06 -24.21
C SER A 44 -22.50 6.70 -24.59
N ARG A 45 -23.06 5.63 -24.02
CA ARG A 45 -22.73 4.25 -24.44
C ARG A 45 -23.03 4.02 -25.92
N ARG A 46 -23.96 4.78 -26.52
CA ARG A 46 -24.35 4.71 -27.93
C ARG A 46 -23.29 5.24 -28.88
N GLU A 47 -22.37 6.07 -28.40
CA GLU A 47 -21.31 6.64 -29.23
C GLU A 47 -20.16 5.65 -29.48
N HIS A 48 -20.19 4.46 -28.84
CA HIS A 48 -19.20 3.39 -29.00
C HIS A 48 -17.73 3.85 -28.88
N VAL A 49 -17.49 4.94 -28.16
CA VAL A 49 -16.14 5.50 -28.01
C VAL A 49 -15.26 4.50 -27.26
N PRO A 50 -14.07 4.17 -27.80
CA PRO A 50 -13.14 3.27 -27.13
C PRO A 50 -12.72 3.81 -25.76
N ASN A 51 -12.58 2.92 -24.77
CA ASN A 51 -12.17 3.30 -23.42
C ASN A 51 -10.81 4.02 -23.41
N GLU A 52 -9.89 3.63 -24.29
CA GLU A 52 -8.56 4.26 -24.41
C GLU A 52 -8.65 5.72 -24.89
N VAL A 53 -9.61 6.02 -25.78
CA VAL A 53 -9.83 7.40 -26.25
C VAL A 53 -10.38 8.26 -25.12
N ILE A 54 -11.33 7.74 -24.34
CA ILE A 54 -11.89 8.44 -23.17
C ILE A 54 -10.79 8.70 -22.13
N LYS A 55 -9.96 7.71 -21.82
CA LYS A 55 -8.83 7.86 -20.89
C LYS A 55 -7.86 8.93 -21.35
N LYS A 56 -7.41 8.85 -22.61
CA LYS A 56 -6.48 9.83 -23.19
C LYS A 56 -7.07 11.24 -23.21
N GLY A 57 -8.34 11.38 -23.59
CA GLY A 57 -9.04 12.67 -23.57
C GLY A 57 -9.22 13.25 -22.16
N MET A 58 -9.25 12.38 -21.14
CA MET A 58 -9.34 12.78 -19.74
C MET A 58 -7.97 12.95 -19.06
N GLY A 59 -6.85 12.68 -19.74
CA GLY A 59 -5.51 12.73 -19.16
C GLY A 59 -5.20 11.60 -18.17
N VAL A 60 -5.92 10.48 -18.25
CA VAL A 60 -5.65 9.27 -17.44
C VAL A 60 -4.61 8.43 -18.18
N GLU A 61 -3.35 8.46 -17.73
CA GLU A 61 -2.29 7.63 -18.33
C GLU A 61 -2.22 6.22 -17.74
N ASP A 62 -2.54 6.06 -16.46
CA ASP A 62 -2.47 4.79 -15.73
C ASP A 62 -3.81 4.42 -15.09
N ASN A 63 -4.05 3.12 -14.95
CA ASN A 63 -5.25 2.60 -14.29
C ASN A 63 -5.13 2.74 -12.76
N ILE A 64 -6.25 3.00 -12.10
CA ILE A 64 -6.32 3.05 -10.63
C ILE A 64 -5.79 1.79 -9.93
N SER A 65 -5.92 0.62 -10.57
CA SER A 65 -5.38 -0.63 -10.03
C SER A 65 -3.85 -0.59 -9.86
N LYS A 66 -3.13 0.05 -10.80
CA LYS A 66 -1.66 0.18 -10.70
C LYS A 66 -1.25 1.12 -9.57
N ASP A 67 -1.99 2.22 -9.39
CA ASP A 67 -1.74 3.15 -8.28
C ASP A 67 -1.92 2.47 -6.93
N ILE A 68 -2.95 1.64 -6.83
CA ILE A 68 -3.21 0.85 -5.63
C ILE A 68 -2.12 -0.19 -5.41
N GLU A 69 -1.70 -0.92 -6.45
CA GLU A 69 -0.59 -1.89 -6.35
C GLU A 69 0.72 -1.22 -5.91
N ARG A 70 1.05 -0.05 -6.49
CA ARG A 70 2.21 0.75 -6.08
C ARG A 70 2.14 1.14 -4.60
N LYS A 71 0.98 1.63 -4.14
CA LYS A 71 0.80 2.00 -2.74
C LYS A 71 0.93 0.80 -1.79
N GLN A 72 0.37 -0.34 -2.17
CA GLN A 72 0.48 -1.58 -1.40
C GLN A 72 1.92 -2.08 -1.28
N LEU A 73 2.71 -1.97 -2.36
CA LEU A 73 4.13 -2.30 -2.32
C LEU A 73 4.91 -1.41 -1.35
N VAL A 74 4.63 -0.10 -1.34
CA VAL A 74 5.24 0.85 -0.39
C VAL A 74 4.87 0.48 1.05
N GLN A 75 3.59 0.24 1.33
CA GLN A 75 3.12 -0.16 2.66
C GLN A 75 3.74 -1.48 3.13
N ALA A 76 3.84 -2.48 2.25
CA ALA A 76 4.49 -3.75 2.56
C ALA A 76 5.98 -3.57 2.87
N ARG A 77 6.68 -2.72 2.10
CA ARG A 77 8.10 -2.39 2.34
C ARG A 77 8.30 -1.71 3.69
N GLU A 78 7.44 -0.76 4.04
CA GLU A 78 7.49 -0.08 5.34
C GLU A 78 7.21 -1.04 6.49
N ALA A 79 6.19 -1.89 6.37
CA ALA A 79 5.86 -2.90 7.37
C ALA A 79 7.04 -3.87 7.58
N HIS A 80 7.67 -4.32 6.51
CA HIS A 80 8.87 -5.16 6.57
C HIS A 80 10.04 -4.45 7.27
N GLY A 81 10.24 -3.16 7.00
CA GLY A 81 11.25 -2.34 7.70
C GLY A 81 10.98 -2.23 9.20
N ARG A 82 9.72 -2.03 9.61
CA ARG A 82 9.32 -1.97 11.03
C ARG A 82 9.59 -3.30 11.75
N LEU A 83 9.26 -4.43 11.11
CA LEU A 83 9.51 -5.76 11.67
C LEU A 83 11.00 -6.00 11.91
N GLN A 84 11.86 -5.65 10.95
CA GLN A 84 13.31 -5.75 11.12
C GLN A 84 13.84 -4.85 12.23
N ALA A 85 13.31 -3.63 12.38
CA ALA A 85 13.71 -2.73 13.45
C ALA A 85 13.35 -3.31 14.83
N THR A 86 12.15 -3.87 14.98
CA THR A 86 11.71 -4.54 16.21
C THR A 86 12.53 -5.79 16.52
N GLN A 87 12.91 -6.56 15.50
CA GLN A 87 13.77 -7.73 15.69
C GLN A 87 15.17 -7.33 16.14
N LYS A 88 15.75 -6.28 15.53
CA LYS A 88 17.08 -5.78 15.92
C LYS A 88 17.07 -5.25 17.36
N SER A 89 16.04 -4.52 17.77
CA SER A 89 15.96 -4.01 19.14
C SER A 89 15.80 -5.12 20.17
N SER A 90 15.02 -6.17 19.89
CA SER A 90 14.88 -7.32 20.80
C SER A 90 16.18 -8.12 20.95
N ILE A 91 16.94 -8.28 19.86
CA ILE A 91 18.27 -8.91 19.90
C ILE A 91 19.22 -8.11 20.79
N VAL A 92 19.32 -6.80 20.59
CA VAL A 92 20.18 -5.92 21.40
C VAL A 92 19.83 -5.96 22.88
N VAL A 93 18.53 -5.92 23.22
CA VAL A 93 18.06 -6.03 24.61
C VAL A 93 18.41 -7.40 25.20
N THR A 94 18.30 -8.46 24.41
CA THR A 94 18.63 -9.83 24.84
C THR A 94 20.12 -9.97 25.10
N GLU A 95 20.98 -9.50 24.18
CA GLU A 95 22.43 -9.51 24.31
C GLU A 95 22.90 -8.77 25.57
N TYR A 96 22.38 -7.56 25.80
CA TYR A 96 22.67 -6.77 27.00
C TYR A 96 22.29 -7.50 28.30
N SER A 97 21.14 -8.19 28.32
CA SER A 97 20.68 -8.98 29.47
C SER A 97 21.58 -10.20 29.74
N GLN A 98 22.08 -10.86 28.69
CA GLN A 98 22.99 -12.01 28.81
C GLN A 98 24.37 -11.57 29.31
N GLU A 99 24.86 -10.42 28.84
CA GLU A 99 26.16 -9.88 29.22
C GLU A 99 26.20 -9.47 30.69
N LYS A 100 25.14 -8.82 31.20
CA LYS A 100 24.99 -8.53 32.64
C LYS A 100 24.98 -9.79 33.50
N ARG A 101 24.24 -10.83 33.08
CA ARG A 101 24.22 -12.11 33.81
C ARG A 101 25.60 -12.75 33.89
N LYS A 102 26.36 -12.76 32.78
CA LYS A 102 27.73 -13.30 32.72
C LYS A 102 28.70 -12.51 33.60
N ALA A 103 28.59 -11.18 33.64
CA ALA A 103 29.42 -10.34 34.51
C ALA A 103 29.16 -10.64 36.00
N GLN A 104 27.90 -10.86 36.38
CA GLN A 104 27.52 -11.14 37.78
C GLN A 104 28.02 -12.52 38.27
N THR A 105 27.99 -13.54 37.40
CA THR A 105 28.55 -14.87 37.71
C THR A 105 30.08 -14.86 37.86
N ARG A 106 30.79 -13.99 37.13
CA ARG A 106 32.26 -13.84 37.23
C ARG A 106 32.74 -13.16 38.51
N VAL A 107 31.91 -12.33 39.14
CA VAL A 107 32.24 -11.63 40.40
C VAL A 107 32.02 -12.52 41.63
N GLY A 108 31.11 -13.50 41.55
CA GLY A 108 30.83 -14.45 42.64
C GLY A 108 31.81 -15.62 42.78
N THR A 109 32.84 -15.73 41.92
CA THR A 109 33.80 -16.85 41.91
C THR A 109 35.12 -16.56 42.62
N TYR A 110 35.27 -15.41 43.27
CA TYR A 110 36.37 -15.13 44.20
C TYR A 110 35.86 -15.14 45.65
N HIS A 111 36.01 -16.29 46.31
CA HIS A 111 36.05 -16.36 47.78
C HIS A 111 37.28 -17.19 48.17
N PRO A 112 38.16 -16.67 49.06
CA PRO A 112 39.38 -17.34 49.50
C PRO A 112 39.11 -18.59 50.34
#